data_AF-A0A537WAS2-F1
#
_entry.id   AF-A0A537WAS2-F1
#
_cell.length_a   1.000
_cell.length_b   1.000
_cell.length_c   1.000
_cell.angle_alpha   90.00
_cell.angle_beta   90.00
_cell.angle_gamma   90.00
#
_symmetry.space_group_name_H-M   'P 1'
#
loop_
_entity.id
_entity.type
_entity.pdbx_description
1 polymer ?
#
loop_
_entity_poly.entity_id
_entity_poly.type
_entity_poly.pdbx_seq_one_letter_code
_entity_poly.pdbx_strand_id
1 'polypeptide(L)' 'MARVEVKSVKLLGTPVEYAYAVKAGKWIFLTGHEAFDFESGVPEAVAGPPGFPLYGRSRSRREGDFILQRMQRIL' A
#
# COMPACT_ATOMS: atom_id res chain seq x y z
N MET A 1 2.54 -26.76 -13.99
CA MET A 1 1.84 -25.75 -13.16
C MET A 1 2.59 -24.43 -13.24
N ALA A 2 1.91 -23.29 -13.29
CA ALA A 2 2.57 -21.99 -13.25
C ALA A 2 3.15 -21.75 -11.84
N ARG A 3 4.39 -21.26 -11.76
CA ARG A 3 5.02 -20.86 -10.48
C ARG A 3 4.27 -19.65 -9.93
N VAL A 4 3.85 -19.75 -8.66
CA VAL A 4 3.18 -18.67 -7.93
C VAL A 4 4.17 -18.06 -6.95
N GLU A 5 4.25 -16.73 -6.95
CA GLU A 5 5.02 -15.96 -5.97
C GLU A 5 4.06 -15.01 -5.25
N VAL A 6 4.10 -15.00 -3.92
CA VAL A 6 3.22 -14.18 -3.07
C VAL A 6 4.07 -13.17 -2.31
N LYS A 7 3.66 -11.91 -2.35
CA LYS A 7 4.15 -10.86 -1.47
C LYS A 7 3.08 -10.57 -0.42
N SER A 8 3.40 -10.87 0.83
CA SER A 8 2.51 -10.65 1.98
C SER A 8 3.20 -9.87 3.09
N VAL A 9 2.37 -9.36 4.01
CA VAL A 9 2.76 -8.73 5.28
C VAL A 9 1.77 -9.13 6.36
N LYS A 10 2.18 -9.01 7.63
CA LYS A 10 1.25 -9.13 8.75
C LYS A 10 0.44 -7.86 8.87
N LEU A 11 -0.87 -7.97 8.67
CA LEU A 11 -1.75 -6.81 8.73
C LEU A 11 -1.81 -6.24 10.15
N LEU A 12 -1.57 -4.94 10.27
CA LEU A 12 -1.39 -4.22 11.53
C LEU A 12 -2.50 -4.55 12.53
N GLY A 13 -2.09 -5.00 13.72
CA GLY A 13 -3.00 -5.33 14.82
C GLY A 13 -3.74 -6.67 14.66
N THR A 14 -3.38 -7.49 13.66
CA THR A 14 -4.04 -8.77 13.39
C THR A 14 -3.02 -9.91 13.18
N PRO A 15 -3.44 -11.18 13.31
CA PRO A 15 -2.61 -12.33 12.92
C PRO A 15 -2.68 -12.65 11.42
N VAL A 16 -3.34 -11.81 10.60
CA VAL A 16 -3.61 -12.11 9.19
C VAL A 16 -2.38 -11.82 8.33
N GLU A 17 -1.94 -12.82 7.56
CA GLU A 17 -1.00 -12.66 6.46
C GLU A 17 -1.73 -12.10 5.23
N TYR A 18 -1.56 -10.82 4.98
CA TYR A 18 -2.22 -10.10 3.90
C TYR A 18 -1.36 -10.11 2.64
N ALA A 19 -1.78 -10.87 1.62
CA ALA A 19 -1.16 -10.87 0.31
C ALA A 19 -1.52 -9.60 -0.46
N TYR A 20 -0.57 -8.68 -0.60
CA TYR A 20 -0.80 -7.42 -1.33
C TYR A 20 -0.44 -7.53 -2.82
N ALA A 21 0.33 -8.55 -3.22
CA ALA A 21 0.58 -8.87 -4.61
C ALA A 21 0.83 -10.36 -4.84
N VAL A 22 0.30 -10.90 -5.93
CA VAL A 22 0.51 -12.30 -6.35
C VAL A 22 0.95 -12.33 -7.80
N LYS A 23 2.08 -12.97 -8.09
CA LYS A 23 2.55 -13.23 -9.46
C LYS A 23 2.25 -14.67 -9.85
N ALA A 24 1.59 -14.85 -10.99
CA ALA A 24 1.30 -16.16 -11.57
C ALA A 24 1.63 -16.16 -13.06
N GLY A 25 2.73 -16.81 -13.43
CA GLY A 25 3.25 -16.74 -14.79
C GLY A 25 3.63 -15.30 -15.18
N LYS A 26 2.99 -14.77 -16.23
CA LYS A 26 3.22 -13.40 -16.75
C LYS A 26 2.33 -12.32 -16.11
N TRP A 27 1.42 -12.70 -15.22
CA TRP A 27 0.46 -11.79 -14.63
C TRP A 27 0.84 -11.45 -13.19
N ILE A 28 0.58 -10.19 -12.82
CA ILE A 28 0.65 -9.71 -11.44
C ILE A 28 -0.75 -9.26 -11.05
N PHE A 29 -1.25 -9.82 -9.97
CA PHE A 29 -2.53 -9.47 -9.36
C PHE A 29 -2.25 -8.65 -8.12
N LEU A 30 -2.66 -7.38 -8.15
CA LEU A 30 -2.55 -6.47 -7.01
C LEU A 30 -3.86 -6.50 -6.24
N THR A 31 -3.78 -6.67 -4.92
CA THR A 31 -4.92 -6.42 -4.05
C THR A 31 -5.18 -4.91 -3.97
N GLY A 32 -6.39 -4.50 -3.58
CA GLY A 32 -6.71 -3.07 -3.41
C GLY A 32 -5.65 -2.35 -2.57
N HIS A 33 -4.96 -1.39 -3.17
CA HIS A 33 -3.95 -0.59 -2.49
C HIS A 33 -4.56 0.69 -1.94
N GLU A 34 -4.41 0.88 -0.64
CA GLU A 34 -4.87 2.07 0.08
C GLU A 34 -3.67 2.93 0.49
N ALA A 35 -3.94 4.17 0.88
CA ALA A 35 -2.94 5.09 1.42
C ALA A 35 -2.60 4.79 2.90
N PHE A 36 -2.37 3.51 3.16
CA PHE A 36 -2.13 2.91 4.46
C PHE A 36 -0.96 1.93 4.31
N ASP A 37 0.01 2.02 5.21
CA ASP A 37 1.01 0.98 5.37
C ASP A 37 0.42 -0.18 6.16
N PHE A 38 0.36 -1.34 5.51
CA PHE A 38 -0.32 -2.51 6.08
C PHE A 38 0.34 -3.01 7.38
N GLU A 39 1.60 -2.68 7.64
CA GLU A 39 2.30 -3.06 8.87
C GLU A 39 2.35 -1.92 9.89
N SER A 40 2.47 -0.67 9.44
CA SER A 40 2.73 0.47 10.34
C SER A 40 1.64 1.54 10.41
N GLY A 41 0.58 1.44 9.62
CA GLY A 41 -0.54 2.39 9.64
C GLY A 41 -0.42 3.53 8.64
N VAL A 42 -1.07 4.68 8.92
CA VAL A 42 -1.07 5.81 7.99
C VAL A 42 0.32 6.49 7.97
N PRO A 43 1.02 6.54 6.81
CA PRO A 43 2.33 7.19 6.72
C PRO A 43 2.22 8.70 6.91
N GLU A 44 3.27 9.34 7.44
CA GLU A 44 3.32 10.80 7.62
C GLU A 44 3.10 11.57 6.31
N ALA A 45 3.68 11.06 5.21
CA ALA A 45 3.50 11.63 3.87
C ALA A 45 2.02 11.68 3.43
N VAL A 46 1.17 10.81 3.99
CA VAL A 46 -0.28 10.79 3.77
C VAL A 46 -0.99 11.65 4.80
N ALA A 47 -0.69 11.46 6.09
CA ALA A 47 -1.32 12.17 7.21
C ALA A 47 -1.19 13.70 7.11
N GLY A 48 -0.03 14.18 6.66
CA GLY A 48 0.31 15.60 6.65
C GLY A 48 0.86 16.07 8.01
N PRO A 49 1.20 17.37 8.13
CA PRO A 49 1.85 17.90 9.33
C PRO A 49 0.99 17.72 10.60
N PRO A 50 1.58 17.35 11.75
CA PRO A 50 0.87 17.27 13.02
C PRO A 50 0.13 18.58 13.35
N GLY A 51 -1.15 18.47 13.75
CA GLY A 51 -2.01 19.62 14.04
C GLY A 51 -2.56 20.35 12.80
N PHE A 52 -1.99 20.13 11.62
CA PHE A 52 -2.39 20.80 10.37
C PHE A 52 -2.51 19.81 9.19
N PRO A 53 -3.35 18.75 9.29
CA PRO A 53 -3.39 17.66 8.30
C PRO A 53 -3.83 18.10 6.89
N LEU A 54 -4.52 19.24 6.79
CA LEU A 54 -4.99 19.80 5.52
C LEU A 54 -4.03 20.83 4.91
N TYR A 55 -2.93 21.16 5.59
CA TYR A 55 -1.96 22.12 5.08
C TYR A 55 -1.14 21.54 3.91
N GLY A 56 -0.81 22.40 2.94
CA GLY A 56 -0.06 22.02 1.75
C GLY A 56 -0.92 21.33 0.67
N ARG A 57 -0.40 20.25 0.08
CA ARG A 57 -1.12 19.50 -0.96
C ARG A 57 -2.35 18.82 -0.37
N SER A 58 -3.44 18.74 -1.11
CA SER A 58 -4.66 18.07 -0.66
C SER A 58 -4.40 16.62 -0.22
N ARG A 59 -5.14 16.17 0.80
CA ARG A 59 -5.01 14.80 1.31
C ARG A 59 -5.18 13.76 0.21
N SER A 60 -6.21 13.89 -0.63
CA SER A 60 -6.45 12.99 -1.76
C SER A 60 -5.27 12.92 -2.74
N ARG A 61 -4.54 14.02 -2.95
CA ARG A 61 -3.33 13.99 -3.78
C ARG A 61 -2.20 13.20 -3.13
N ARG A 62 -1.99 13.37 -1.81
CA ARG A 62 -0.97 12.63 -1.07
C ARG A 62 -1.28 11.12 -1.02
N GLU A 63 -2.55 10.78 -0.80
CA GLU A 63 -3.04 9.40 -0.85
C GLU A 63 -2.82 8.77 -2.22
N GLY A 64 -3.23 9.47 -3.29
CA GLY A 64 -3.06 9.00 -4.66
C GLY A 64 -1.58 8.80 -5.04
N ASP A 65 -0.71 9.75 -4.69
CA ASP A 65 0.73 9.62 -4.95
C ASP A 65 1.31 8.39 -4.23
N PHE A 66 0.96 8.18 -2.96
CA PHE A 66 1.44 7.03 -2.19
C PHE A 66 1.01 5.70 -2.81
N ILE A 67 -0.26 5.58 -3.21
CA ILE A 67 -0.81 4.38 -3.85
C ILE A 67 -0.07 4.09 -5.16
N LEU A 68 0.05 5.08 -6.04
CA LEU A 68 0.69 4.91 -7.35
C LEU A 68 2.19 4.60 -7.21
N GLN A 69 2.91 5.26 -6.30
CA GLN A 69 4.31 4.97 -6.02
C GLN A 69 4.52 3.57 -5.43
N ARG A 70 3.59 3.08 -4.59
CA ARG A 70 3.63 1.70 -4.11
C ARG A 70 3.43 0.72 -5.27
N MET A 71 2.41 0.93 -6.09
CA MET A 71 2.13 0.05 -7.24
C MET A 71 3.34 0.01 -8.19
N GLN A 72 3.98 1.15 -8.46
CA GLN A 72 5.18 1.23 -9.29
C GLN A 72 6.37 0.44 -8.71
N ARG A 73 6.49 0.31 -7.38
CA ARG A 73 7.55 -0.50 -6.75
C ARG A 73 7.28 -2.01 -6.82
N ILE A 74 6.03 -2.41 -7.03
CA ILE A 74 5.63 -3.82 -7.10
C ILE A 74 5.74 -4.36 -8.53
N LEU A 75 5.34 -3.53 -9.51
CA LEU A 75 5.36 -3.85 -10.94
C LEU A 75 6.80 -3.85 -11.49
#